data_AF-W1P1E2-F1
#
_entry.id   AF-W1P1E2-F1
#
_cell.length_a   1.000
_cell.length_b   1.000
_cell.length_c   1.000
_cell.angle_alpha   90.00
_cell.angle_beta   90.00
_cell.angle_gamma   90.00
#
_symmetry.space_group_name_H-M   'P 1'
#
loop_
_entity.id
_entity.type
_entity.pdbx_description
1 polymer ?
#
loop_
_entity_poly.entity_id
_entity_poly.type
_entity_poly.pdbx_seq_one_letter_code
_entity_poly.pdbx_strand_id
1 'polypeptide(L)'
;MAYDGQHIEELMELPVAFVSFKSRWGAAIAAQTQQYVNPLLWITEMAPEPRDVLWHNLAIPYGNLVFHKIGVSIAASLLTIFFAFPVTAVQGIVQLESIKKWFPPVRALQLIPGLASIVTGYLPSVILNSFIYCVPFAMLGLSSLEGCMSRSKKEIKACSMVYYFLVGNVFFLSLLSGSLLYQIGESFTHPRSFPSRLASAVSA
;
A
#
# COMPACT_ATOMS: atom_id res chain seq x y z
N MET A 1 16.08 -52.19 25.54
CA MET A 1 15.12 -52.38 24.44
C MET A 1 14.60 -50.99 24.09
N ALA A 2 15.19 -50.41 23.05
CA ALA A 2 14.93 -49.06 22.58
C ALA A 2 13.64 -49.07 21.76
N TYR A 3 12.57 -48.49 22.31
CA TYR A 3 11.37 -48.19 21.55
C TYR A 3 11.61 -46.91 20.75
N ASP A 4 11.91 -47.15 19.47
CA ASP A 4 11.33 -46.46 18.32
C ASP A 4 11.25 -44.93 18.35
N GLY A 5 12.39 -44.31 18.01
CA GLY A 5 12.47 -42.93 17.56
C GLY A 5 12.21 -42.74 16.06
N GLN A 6 11.50 -43.65 15.38
CA GLN A 6 11.22 -43.54 13.93
C GLN A 6 9.94 -42.76 13.58
N HIS A 7 9.36 -41.97 14.49
CA HIS A 7 8.07 -41.30 14.26
C HIS A 7 8.01 -39.78 14.53
N ILE A 8 9.14 -39.07 14.70
CA ILE A 8 9.11 -37.62 14.99
C ILE A 8 9.77 -36.72 13.92
N GLU A 9 10.65 -37.22 13.05
CA GLU A 9 11.29 -36.36 12.04
C GLU A 9 11.48 -37.08 10.71
N GLU A 10 10.39 -37.36 10.00
CA GLU A 10 10.45 -37.24 8.54
C GLU A 10 10.68 -35.74 8.29
N LEU A 11 11.95 -35.31 8.31
CA LEU A 11 12.37 -33.94 8.08
C LEU A 11 11.67 -33.47 6.80
N MET A 12 10.65 -32.63 6.94
CA MET A 12 9.92 -32.06 5.81
C MET A 12 10.92 -31.22 5.01
N GLU A 13 11.57 -31.84 4.04
CA GLU A 13 12.56 -31.18 3.20
C GLU A 13 11.84 -30.08 2.43
N LEU A 14 12.13 -28.83 2.79
CA LEU A 14 11.61 -27.68 2.08
C LEU A 14 12.26 -27.66 0.68
N PRO A 15 11.51 -27.37 -0.40
CA PRO A 15 12.05 -27.27 -1.75
C PRO A 15 12.83 -25.95 -1.94
N VAL A 16 13.67 -25.59 -0.98
CA VAL A 16 14.46 -24.36 -0.92
C VAL A 16 15.85 -24.71 -0.37
N ALA A 17 16.89 -24.23 -1.05
CA ALA A 17 18.27 -24.46 -0.65
C ALA A 17 19.12 -23.20 -0.83
N PHE A 18 20.13 -23.04 0.02
CA PHE A 18 21.16 -22.02 -0.14
C PHE A 18 22.37 -22.62 -0.84
N VAL A 19 22.75 -22.06 -1.98
CA VAL A 19 23.88 -22.53 -2.79
C VAL A 19 25.03 -21.53 -2.68
N SER A 20 26.23 -22.02 -2.39
CA SER A 20 27.44 -21.21 -2.29
C SER A 20 28.41 -21.53 -3.43
N PHE A 21 29.05 -20.49 -3.97
CA PHE A 21 30.02 -20.60 -5.05
C PHE A 21 31.41 -20.15 -4.60
N LYS A 22 32.46 -20.72 -5.18
CA LYS A 22 33.86 -20.32 -4.90
C LYS A 22 34.18 -18.89 -5.35
N SER A 23 33.47 -18.38 -6.36
CA SER A 23 33.66 -17.04 -6.91
C SER A 23 32.37 -16.23 -6.85
N ARG A 24 32.48 -14.95 -6.48
CA ARG A 24 31.36 -13.99 -6.46
C ARG A 24 30.73 -13.82 -7.85
N TRP A 25 31.56 -13.86 -8.89
CA TRP A 25 31.10 -13.80 -10.28
C TRP A 25 30.20 -14.98 -10.63
N GLY A 26 30.58 -16.19 -10.22
CA GLY A 26 29.77 -17.39 -10.45
C GLY A 26 28.42 -17.34 -9.73
N ALA A 27 28.39 -16.85 -8.49
CA ALA A 27 27.16 -16.65 -7.75
C ALA A 27 26.24 -15.61 -8.42
N ALA A 28 26.81 -14.48 -8.89
CA ALA A 28 26.05 -13.43 -9.55
C ALA A 28 25.43 -13.91 -10.87
N ILE A 29 26.17 -14.69 -11.67
CA ILE A 29 25.65 -15.29 -12.90
C ILE A 29 24.52 -16.27 -12.57
N ALA A 30 24.73 -17.19 -11.64
CA ALA A 30 23.71 -18.20 -11.29
C ALA A 30 22.41 -17.57 -10.74
N ALA A 31 22.51 -16.45 -10.03
CA ALA A 31 21.35 -15.71 -9.51
C ALA A 31 20.62 -14.86 -10.56
N GLN A 32 21.21 -14.62 -11.73
CA GLN A 32 20.64 -13.78 -12.79
C GLN A 32 20.23 -14.56 -14.04
N THR A 33 20.70 -15.80 -14.20
CA THR A 33 20.37 -16.65 -15.35
C THR A 33 19.24 -17.63 -15.04
N GLN A 34 18.40 -17.87 -16.03
CA GLN A 34 17.37 -18.90 -15.98
C GLN A 34 18.03 -20.29 -15.99
N GLN A 35 17.79 -21.09 -14.96
CA GLN A 35 18.43 -22.42 -14.82
C GLN A 35 17.64 -23.53 -15.54
N TYR A 36 16.34 -23.35 -15.72
CA TYR A 36 15.46 -24.40 -16.25
C TYR A 36 14.48 -23.86 -17.30
N VAL A 37 13.99 -24.74 -18.19
CA VAL A 37 13.07 -24.35 -19.30
C VAL A 37 11.77 -23.76 -18.75
N ASN A 38 11.25 -24.33 -17.66
CA ASN A 38 10.08 -23.81 -16.97
C ASN A 38 10.50 -22.70 -15.98
N PRO A 39 10.06 -21.44 -16.15
CA PRO A 39 10.47 -20.32 -15.31
C PRO A 39 9.90 -20.36 -13.87
N LEU A 40 8.95 -21.24 -13.60
CA LEU A 40 8.37 -21.43 -12.26
C LEU A 40 9.11 -22.48 -11.43
N LEU A 41 10.08 -23.19 -12.04
CA LEU A 41 10.92 -24.18 -11.37
C LEU A 41 12.35 -23.65 -11.29
N TRP A 42 13.05 -23.96 -10.20
CA TRP A 42 14.45 -23.55 -9.98
C TRP A 42 14.68 -22.04 -10.02
N ILE A 43 13.83 -21.29 -9.31
CA ILE A 43 13.94 -19.84 -9.19
C ILE A 43 15.18 -19.51 -8.35
N THR A 44 16.13 -18.79 -8.95
CA THR A 44 17.34 -18.33 -8.28
C THR A 44 17.22 -16.84 -7.93
N GLU A 45 17.58 -16.49 -6.70
CA GLU A 45 17.69 -15.11 -6.26
C GLU A 45 18.98 -14.93 -5.47
N MET A 46 19.49 -13.70 -5.41
CA MET A 46 20.60 -13.35 -4.52
C MET A 46 20.17 -13.60 -3.07
N ALA A 47 20.91 -14.45 -2.37
CA ALA A 47 20.63 -14.80 -0.98
C ALA A 47 20.73 -13.55 -0.08
N PRO A 48 19.74 -13.29 0.79
CA PRO A 48 19.82 -12.21 1.78
C PRO A 48 20.91 -12.49 2.82
N GLU A 49 21.27 -11.46 3.59
CA GLU A 49 22.08 -11.66 4.79
C GLU A 49 21.37 -12.64 5.75
N PRO A 50 22.08 -13.61 6.39
CA PRO A 50 21.46 -14.61 7.25
C PRO A 50 20.56 -14.05 8.37
N ARG A 51 20.82 -12.82 8.83
CA ARG A 51 20.01 -12.12 9.85
C ARG A 51 18.73 -11.50 9.29
N ASP A 52 18.73 -11.20 8.00
CA ASP A 52 17.60 -10.60 7.28
C ASP A 52 16.62 -11.67 6.73
N VAL A 53 17.02 -12.94 6.74
CA VAL A 53 16.19 -14.05 6.28
C VAL A 53 15.00 -14.29 7.23
N LEU A 54 13.81 -14.34 6.66
CA LEU A 54 12.58 -14.72 7.36
C LEU A 54 12.34 -16.23 7.20
N TRP A 55 12.91 -17.01 8.13
CA TRP A 55 12.90 -18.48 8.08
C TRP A 55 11.50 -19.09 7.97
N HIS A 56 10.51 -18.50 8.65
CA HIS A 56 9.14 -18.99 8.60
C HIS A 56 8.47 -18.84 7.22
N ASN A 57 8.93 -17.88 6.40
CA ASN A 57 8.38 -17.64 5.06
C ASN A 57 8.99 -18.56 4.01
N LEU A 58 10.17 -19.14 4.25
CA LEU A 58 10.83 -20.08 3.33
C LEU A 58 10.01 -21.37 3.14
N ALA A 59 9.16 -21.72 4.11
CA ALA A 59 8.32 -22.90 4.04
C ALA A 59 7.09 -22.74 3.13
N ILE A 60 6.81 -21.51 2.66
CA ILE A 60 5.61 -21.23 1.86
C ILE A 60 5.85 -21.64 0.40
N PRO A 61 4.99 -22.49 -0.19
CA PRO A 61 5.15 -22.88 -1.59
C PRO A 61 4.93 -21.68 -2.52
N TYR A 62 5.71 -21.63 -3.61
CA TYR A 62 5.71 -20.50 -4.55
C TYR A 62 4.33 -20.19 -5.14
N GLY A 63 3.51 -21.21 -5.41
CA GLY A 63 2.14 -21.03 -5.89
C GLY A 63 1.28 -20.20 -4.95
N ASN A 64 1.39 -20.43 -3.63
CA ASN A 64 0.61 -19.70 -2.63
C ASN A 64 1.11 -18.25 -2.46
N LEU A 65 2.41 -18.00 -2.66
CA LEU A 65 2.98 -16.65 -2.64
C LEU A 65 2.32 -15.74 -3.70
N VAL A 66 2.02 -16.27 -4.89
CA VAL A 66 1.34 -15.50 -5.94
C VAL A 66 -0.06 -15.08 -5.49
N PHE A 67 -0.83 -16.00 -4.90
CA PHE A 67 -2.17 -15.69 -4.38
C PHE A 67 -2.11 -14.67 -3.23
N HIS A 68 -1.17 -14.82 -2.30
CA HIS A 68 -0.97 -13.86 -1.22
C HIS A 68 -0.63 -12.47 -1.77
N LYS A 69 0.25 -12.39 -2.77
CA LYS A 69 0.64 -11.14 -3.41
C LYS A 69 -0.52 -10.46 -4.13
N ILE A 70 -1.35 -11.21 -4.85
CA ILE A 70 -2.55 -10.68 -5.47
C ILE A 70 -3.54 -10.21 -4.39
N GLY A 71 -3.75 -11.01 -3.34
CA GLY A 71 -4.62 -10.66 -2.22
C GLY A 71 -4.20 -9.38 -1.52
N VAL A 72 -2.90 -9.23 -1.23
CA VAL A 72 -2.32 -8.02 -0.64
C VAL A 72 -2.48 -6.82 -1.58
N SER A 73 -2.28 -6.98 -2.88
CA SER A 73 -2.48 -5.91 -3.86
C SER A 73 -3.94 -5.45 -3.95
N ILE A 74 -4.90 -6.38 -3.87
CA ILE A 74 -6.33 -6.07 -3.86
C ILE A 74 -6.69 -5.37 -2.54
N ALA A 75 -6.23 -5.88 -1.41
CA ALA A 75 -6.47 -5.29 -0.10
C ALA A 75 -5.91 -3.86 0.00
N ALA A 76 -4.69 -3.62 -0.49
CA ALA A 76 -4.09 -2.29 -0.54
C ALA A 76 -4.90 -1.32 -1.43
N SER A 77 -5.40 -1.80 -2.58
CA SER A 77 -6.27 -1.01 -3.46
C SER A 77 -7.60 -0.65 -2.80
N LEU A 78 -8.25 -1.60 -2.13
CA LEU A 78 -9.49 -1.37 -1.39
C LEU A 78 -9.30 -0.39 -0.24
N LEU A 79 -8.19 -0.52 0.51
CA LEU A 79 -7.82 0.41 1.57
C LEU A 79 -7.64 1.83 1.02
N THR A 80 -7.01 1.96 -0.16
CA THR A 80 -6.82 3.24 -0.85
C THR A 80 -8.17 3.89 -1.17
N ILE A 81 -9.11 3.14 -1.74
CA ILE A 81 -10.46 3.65 -2.07
C ILE A 81 -11.24 4.00 -0.80
N PHE A 82 -11.18 3.14 0.23
CA PHE A 82 -11.85 3.40 1.51
C PHE A 82 -11.34 4.68 2.17
N PHE A 83 -10.06 5.01 2.00
CA PHE A 83 -9.47 6.21 2.56
C PHE A 83 -9.91 7.51 1.87
N ALA A 84 -10.44 7.44 0.65
CA ALA A 84 -11.03 8.61 0.00
C ALA A 84 -12.26 9.14 0.76
N PHE A 85 -12.99 8.27 1.46
CA PHE A 85 -14.17 8.64 2.25
C PHE A 85 -13.84 9.61 3.41
N PRO A 86 -12.93 9.29 4.36
CA PRO A 86 -12.58 10.22 5.44
C PRO A 86 -11.92 11.50 4.92
N VAL A 87 -11.12 11.43 3.84
CA VAL A 87 -10.51 12.62 3.25
C VAL A 87 -11.58 13.56 2.68
N THR A 88 -12.55 13.03 1.94
CA THR A 88 -13.67 13.80 1.39
C THR A 88 -14.55 14.36 2.52
N ALA A 89 -14.78 13.59 3.59
CA ALA A 89 -15.52 14.08 4.75
C ALA A 89 -14.82 15.26 5.43
N VAL A 90 -13.50 15.19 5.61
CA VAL A 90 -12.68 16.29 6.16
C VAL A 90 -12.71 17.50 5.23
N GLN A 91 -12.50 17.32 3.93
CA GLN A 91 -12.61 18.40 2.93
C GLN A 91 -14.00 19.04 2.94
N GLY A 92 -15.05 18.23 3.03
CA GLY A 92 -16.44 18.69 3.14
C GLY A 92 -16.68 19.55 4.37
N ILE A 93 -16.15 19.15 5.54
CA ILE A 93 -16.25 19.93 6.78
C ILE A 93 -15.51 21.27 6.65
N VAL A 94 -14.28 21.28 6.12
CA VAL A 94 -13.49 22.50 5.90
C VAL A 94 -14.16 23.46 4.91
N GLN A 95 -14.77 22.92 3.84
CA GLN A 95 -15.53 23.71 2.87
C GLN A 95 -16.82 24.26 3.49
N LEU A 96 -17.55 23.46 4.27
CA LEU A 96 -18.74 23.89 5.01
C LEU A 96 -18.42 24.95 6.06
N GLU A 97 -17.26 24.87 6.70
CA GLU A 97 -16.75 25.91 7.60
C GLU A 97 -16.39 27.20 6.87
N SER A 98 -15.77 27.10 5.70
CA SER A 98 -15.53 28.25 4.83
C SER A 98 -16.85 28.88 4.34
N ILE A 99 -17.92 28.06 4.20
CA ILE A 99 -19.29 28.48 3.84
C ILE A 99 -20.12 28.96 5.06
N LYS A 100 -19.61 28.87 6.31
CA LYS A 100 -20.30 29.40 7.51
C LYS A 100 -20.69 30.87 7.42
N LYS A 101 -20.07 31.65 6.53
CA LYS A 101 -20.49 33.04 6.25
C LYS A 101 -21.90 33.15 5.64
N TRP A 102 -22.45 32.08 5.07
CA TRP A 102 -23.69 32.11 4.29
C TRP A 102 -24.78 31.11 4.73
N PHE A 103 -24.53 30.15 5.65
CA PHE A 103 -25.51 29.10 6.00
C PHE A 103 -26.01 29.16 7.48
N PRO A 104 -27.33 29.36 7.72
CA PRO A 104 -27.92 29.53 9.06
C PRO A 104 -27.94 28.32 10.04
N PRO A 105 -27.82 27.02 9.65
CA PRO A 105 -27.92 25.91 10.60
C PRO A 105 -26.77 25.83 11.62
N VAL A 106 -25.63 26.46 11.33
CA VAL A 106 -24.43 26.44 12.19
C VAL A 106 -24.62 27.25 13.47
N ARG A 107 -25.56 28.21 13.48
CA ARG A 107 -25.87 29.00 14.69
C ARG A 107 -26.40 28.14 15.84
N ALA A 108 -26.99 26.98 15.57
CA ALA A 108 -27.47 26.07 16.61
C ALA A 108 -26.31 25.40 17.39
N LEU A 109 -25.14 25.23 16.75
CA LEU A 109 -23.95 24.68 17.40
C LEU A 109 -23.13 25.75 18.15
N GLN A 110 -23.37 27.04 17.88
CA GLN A 110 -22.77 28.18 18.58
C GLN A 110 -23.35 28.41 20.00
N LEU A 111 -24.34 27.63 20.43
CA LEU A 111 -24.96 27.80 21.75
C LEU A 111 -24.02 27.47 22.92
N ILE A 112 -22.88 26.79 22.67
CA ILE A 112 -21.85 26.52 23.67
C ILE A 112 -20.56 27.25 23.25
N PRO A 113 -20.17 28.36 23.93
CA PRO A 113 -18.98 29.11 23.59
C PRO A 113 -17.73 28.25 23.80
N GLY A 114 -16.89 28.14 22.78
CA GLY A 114 -15.61 27.41 22.80
C GLY A 114 -15.66 25.99 22.20
N LEU A 115 -16.72 25.22 22.46
CA LEU A 115 -16.80 23.82 21.98
C LEU A 115 -16.97 23.74 20.46
N ALA A 116 -17.75 24.66 19.89
CA ALA A 116 -17.95 24.74 18.45
C ALA A 116 -16.63 24.95 17.69
N SER A 117 -15.78 25.89 18.12
CA SER A 117 -14.49 26.18 17.46
C SER A 117 -13.47 25.05 17.56
N ILE A 118 -13.47 24.31 18.68
CA ILE A 118 -12.58 23.16 18.87
C ILE A 118 -13.05 21.99 18.00
N VAL A 119 -14.36 21.74 17.95
CA VAL A 119 -14.94 20.67 17.13
C VAL A 119 -14.83 20.97 15.64
N THR A 120 -14.89 22.24 15.24
CA THR A 120 -14.76 22.63 13.82
C THR A 120 -13.30 22.69 13.36
N GLY A 121 -12.40 23.28 14.15
CA GLY A 121 -10.99 23.41 13.74
C GLY A 121 -10.12 22.19 14.04
N TYR A 122 -10.31 21.55 15.20
CA TYR A 122 -9.37 20.55 15.72
C TYR A 122 -9.81 19.11 15.42
N LEU A 123 -11.11 18.84 15.44
CA LEU A 123 -11.66 17.49 15.20
C LEU A 123 -11.28 16.94 13.81
N PRO A 124 -11.37 17.70 12.70
CA PRO A 124 -10.99 17.19 11.38
C PRO A 124 -9.50 16.87 11.31
N SER A 125 -8.65 17.71 11.92
CA SER A 125 -7.19 17.49 11.97
C SER A 125 -6.82 16.27 12.80
N VAL A 126 -7.45 16.05 13.95
CA VAL A 126 -7.19 14.86 14.79
C VAL A 126 -7.63 13.58 14.09
N ILE A 127 -8.81 13.60 13.47
CA ILE A 127 -9.31 12.45 12.70
C ILE A 127 -8.35 12.16 11.54
N LEU A 128 -8.02 13.16 10.73
CA LEU A 128 -7.12 12.99 9.58
C LEU A 128 -5.73 12.49 10.00
N ASN A 129 -5.12 13.08 11.03
CA ASN A 129 -3.82 12.65 11.53
C ASN A 129 -3.85 11.21 12.06
N SER A 130 -4.93 10.81 12.76
CA SER A 130 -5.10 9.44 13.25
C SER A 130 -5.17 8.44 12.09
N PHE A 131 -5.92 8.79 11.04
CA PHE A 131 -6.03 7.98 9.83
C PHE A 131 -4.70 7.88 9.09
N ILE A 132 -3.99 8.99 8.88
CA ILE A 132 -2.67 9.01 8.22
C ILE A 132 -1.65 8.19 8.99
N TYR A 133 -1.66 8.24 10.33
CA TYR A 133 -0.78 7.42 11.17
C TYR A 133 -1.10 5.92 11.07
N CYS A 134 -2.37 5.56 10.87
CA CYS A 134 -2.80 4.17 10.72
C CYS A 134 -2.35 3.55 9.39
N VAL A 135 -2.25 4.33 8.31
CA VAL A 135 -1.87 3.86 6.97
C VAL A 135 -0.55 3.08 6.93
N PRO A 136 0.60 3.61 7.38
CA PRO A 136 1.86 2.87 7.31
C PRO A 136 1.83 1.59 8.14
N PHE A 137 1.12 1.60 9.28
CA PHE A 137 0.93 0.41 10.10
C PHE A 137 0.10 -0.66 9.37
N ALA A 138 -0.99 -0.26 8.72
CA ALA A 138 -1.82 -1.16 7.90
C ALA A 138 -1.02 -1.74 6.72
N MET A 139 -0.24 -0.92 6.01
CA MET A 139 0.59 -1.36 4.88
C MET A 139 1.73 -2.30 5.31
N LEU A 140 2.33 -2.07 6.48
CA LEU A 140 3.30 -3.00 7.07
C LEU A 140 2.64 -4.33 7.45
N GLY A 141 1.41 -4.30 7.96
CA GLY A 141 0.61 -5.50 8.22
C GLY A 141 0.36 -6.29 6.93
N LEU A 142 -0.10 -5.61 5.87
CA LEU A 142 -0.35 -6.21 4.57
C LEU A 142 0.92 -6.79 3.94
N SER A 143 2.05 -6.08 3.98
CA SER A 143 3.32 -6.59 3.44
C SER A 143 3.87 -7.79 4.23
N SER A 144 3.49 -7.93 5.51
CA SER A 144 3.83 -9.11 6.32
C SER A 144 3.15 -10.38 5.80
N LEU A 145 1.93 -10.26 5.25
CA LEU A 145 1.14 -11.38 4.76
C LEU A 145 1.57 -11.86 3.37
N GLU A 146 2.32 -11.04 2.61
CA GLU A 146 2.82 -11.37 1.27
C GLU A 146 3.82 -12.54 1.27
N GLY A 147 4.41 -12.87 2.43
CA GLY A 147 5.35 -14.00 2.56
C GLY A 147 6.75 -13.69 2.01
N CYS A 148 7.22 -12.44 2.12
CA CYS A 148 8.56 -12.05 1.69
C CYS A 148 9.67 -12.84 2.42
N MET A 149 10.69 -13.31 1.69
CA MET A 149 11.80 -14.09 2.24
C MET A 149 12.83 -13.27 3.04
N SER A 150 12.82 -11.94 2.90
CA SER A 150 13.72 -11.01 3.59
C SER A 150 12.94 -9.85 4.24
N ARG A 151 13.41 -9.38 5.40
CA ARG A 151 12.81 -8.22 6.10
C ARG A 151 13.03 -6.94 5.30
N SER A 152 14.23 -6.75 4.75
CA SER A 152 14.53 -5.61 3.88
C SER A 152 13.58 -5.54 2.68
N LYS A 153 13.35 -6.67 1.99
CA LYS A 153 12.40 -6.72 0.86
C LYS A 153 10.98 -6.36 1.30
N LYS A 154 10.54 -6.85 2.46
CA LYS A 154 9.23 -6.53 3.05
C LYS A 154 9.08 -5.05 3.37
N GLU A 155 10.09 -4.41 3.93
CA GLU A 155 10.08 -2.98 4.26
C GLU A 155 10.05 -2.11 3.00
N ILE A 156 10.87 -2.43 1.99
CA ILE A 156 10.85 -1.75 0.69
C ILE A 156 9.46 -1.87 0.05
N LYS A 157 8.84 -3.05 0.13
CA LYS A 157 7.48 -3.25 -0.37
C LYS A 157 6.45 -2.43 0.39
N ALA A 158 6.50 -2.40 1.72
CA ALA A 158 5.62 -1.56 2.52
C ALA A 158 5.76 -0.07 2.17
N CYS A 159 7.00 0.40 2.01
CA CYS A 159 7.30 1.77 1.58
C CYS A 159 6.71 2.07 0.20
N SER A 160 6.87 1.15 -0.76
CA SER A 160 6.28 1.26 -2.09
C SER A 160 4.75 1.30 -2.04
N MET A 161 4.11 0.47 -1.21
CA MET A 161 2.65 0.49 -1.03
C MET A 161 2.15 1.82 -0.45
N VAL A 162 2.84 2.35 0.57
CA VAL A 162 2.53 3.67 1.15
C VAL A 162 2.71 4.77 0.12
N TYR A 163 3.77 4.72 -0.69
CA TYR A 163 4.00 5.68 -1.77
C TYR A 163 2.84 5.68 -2.78
N TYR A 164 2.46 4.50 -3.30
CA TYR A 164 1.34 4.40 -4.24
C TYR A 164 0.01 4.84 -3.63
N PHE A 165 -0.21 4.53 -2.35
CA PHE A 165 -1.39 5.01 -1.63
C PHE A 165 -1.42 6.54 -1.51
N LEU A 166 -0.28 7.18 -1.23
CA LEU A 166 -0.18 8.63 -1.11
C LEU A 166 -0.41 9.31 -2.47
N VAL A 167 0.17 8.78 -3.54
CA VAL A 167 -0.09 9.26 -4.91
C VAL A 167 -1.57 9.05 -5.26
N GLY A 168 -2.12 7.86 -5.00
CA GLY A 168 -3.52 7.52 -5.20
C GLY A 168 -4.49 8.47 -4.51
N ASN A 169 -4.26 8.77 -3.23
CA ASN A 169 -5.15 9.63 -2.46
C ASN A 169 -4.81 11.10 -2.66
N VAL A 170 -3.62 11.56 -2.28
CA VAL A 170 -3.32 12.99 -2.22
C VAL A 170 -3.18 13.59 -3.61
N PHE A 171 -2.47 12.93 -4.53
CA PHE A 171 -2.26 13.49 -5.87
C PHE A 171 -3.53 13.38 -6.72
N PHE A 172 -4.14 12.21 -6.86
CA PHE A 172 -5.35 12.09 -7.68
C PHE A 172 -6.59 12.78 -7.08
N LEU A 173 -6.80 12.78 -5.75
CA LEU A 173 -7.93 13.55 -5.19
C LEU A 173 -7.72 15.06 -5.37
N SER A 174 -6.49 15.56 -5.25
CA SER A 174 -6.19 16.97 -5.52
C SER A 174 -6.40 17.31 -7.00
N LEU A 175 -5.99 16.44 -7.92
CA LEU A 175 -6.24 16.60 -9.36
C LEU A 175 -7.73 16.53 -9.70
N LEU A 176 -8.47 15.58 -9.14
CA LEU A 176 -9.91 15.44 -9.39
C LEU A 176 -10.69 16.62 -8.80
N SER A 177 -10.35 17.05 -7.58
CA SER A 177 -10.91 18.23 -6.92
C SER A 177 -10.53 19.54 -7.65
N GLY A 178 -9.35 19.59 -8.26
CA GLY A 178 -8.84 20.76 -8.98
C GLY A 178 -9.26 20.76 -10.44
N SER A 179 -10.26 21.57 -10.80
CA SER A 179 -10.67 21.89 -12.18
C SER A 179 -11.14 20.73 -13.08
N LEU A 180 -10.70 19.48 -12.89
CA LEU A 180 -11.02 18.34 -13.75
C LEU A 180 -12.47 17.88 -13.59
N LEU A 181 -13.03 17.84 -12.37
CA LEU A 181 -14.45 17.49 -12.20
C LEU A 181 -15.39 18.51 -12.88
N TYR A 182 -15.07 19.80 -12.78
CA TYR A 182 -15.81 20.86 -13.48
C TYR A 182 -15.67 20.71 -15.01
N GLN A 183 -14.47 20.43 -15.50
CA GLN A 183 -14.20 20.29 -16.93
C GLN A 183 -14.71 18.97 -17.52
N ILE A 184 -14.78 17.86 -16.76
CA ILE A 184 -15.33 16.57 -17.19
C ILE A 184 -16.85 16.66 -17.35
N GLY A 185 -17.53 17.43 -16.49
CA GLY A 185 -18.96 17.74 -16.66
C GLY A 185 -19.25 18.48 -17.97
N GLU A 186 -18.36 19.38 -18.39
CA GLU A 186 -18.44 20.06 -19.70
C GLU A 186 -17.95 19.16 -20.87
N SER A 187 -16.97 18.28 -20.63
CA SER A 187 -16.28 17.50 -21.66
C SER A 187 -17.09 16.33 -22.21
N PHE A 188 -18.28 16.03 -21.67
CA PHE A 188 -19.23 15.12 -22.30
C PHE A 188 -19.74 15.62 -23.67
N THR A 189 -19.50 16.89 -24.01
CA THR A 189 -19.90 17.45 -25.32
C THR A 189 -18.79 17.43 -26.39
N HIS A 190 -17.49 17.34 -26.05
CA HIS A 190 -16.39 17.40 -27.04
C HIS A 190 -15.16 16.54 -26.64
N PRO A 191 -15.04 15.28 -27.12
CA PRO A 191 -14.00 14.32 -26.70
C PRO A 191 -12.56 14.62 -27.20
N ARG A 192 -12.34 15.68 -27.98
CA ARG A 192 -11.03 15.97 -28.61
C ARG A 192 -10.05 16.79 -27.76
N SER A 193 -10.48 17.29 -26.60
CA SER A 193 -9.69 18.25 -25.79
C SER A 193 -9.12 17.72 -24.48
N PHE A 194 -9.28 16.42 -24.19
CA PHE A 194 -8.77 15.78 -22.96
C PHE A 194 -7.26 16.02 -22.69
N PRO A 195 -6.34 15.88 -23.67
CA PRO A 195 -4.91 15.98 -23.40
C PRO A 195 -4.44 17.40 -23.03
N SER A 196 -4.97 18.43 -23.69
CA SER A 196 -4.59 19.83 -23.45
C SER A 196 -5.15 20.37 -22.12
N ARG A 197 -6.29 19.83 -21.68
CA ARG A 197 -6.97 20.20 -20.42
C ARG A 197 -6.25 19.62 -19.19
N LEU A 198 -5.75 18.37 -19.28
CA LEU A 198 -4.88 17.76 -18.26
C LEU A 198 -3.59 18.57 -18.04
N ALA A 199 -2.97 19.05 -19.12
CA ALA A 199 -1.76 19.86 -19.04
C ALA A 199 -1.99 21.19 -18.28
N SER A 200 -3.15 21.83 -18.46
CA SER A 200 -3.50 23.06 -17.75
C SER A 200 -3.83 22.83 -16.26
N ALA A 201 -4.39 21.67 -15.90
CA ALA A 201 -4.75 21.36 -14.51
C ALA A 201 -3.55 20.95 -13.64
N VAL A 202 -2.48 20.45 -14.24
CA VAL A 202 -1.23 20.12 -13.54
C VAL A 202 -0.34 21.36 -13.29
N SER A 203 -0.52 22.42 -14.08
CA SER A 203 0.31 23.64 -14.00
C SER A 203 -0.24 24.73 -13.08
N ALA A 204 -1.39 24.52 -12.44
CA ALA A 204 -2.05 25.45 -11.52
C ALA A 204 -1.97 24.93 -10.08
#